data_AF-X6PGY0-F1
#
_entry.id   AF-X6PGY0-F1
#
_cell.length_a   1.000
_cell.length_b   1.000
_cell.length_c   1.000
_cell.angle_alpha   90.00
_cell.angle_beta   90.00
_cell.angle_gamma   90.00
#
_symmetry.space_group_name_H-M   'P 1'
#
loop_
_entity.id
_entity.type
_entity.pdbx_description
1 polymer ?
#
loop_
_entity_poly.entity_id
_entity_poly.type
_entity_poly.pdbx_seq_one_letter_code
_entity_poly.pdbx_strand_id
1 'polypeptide(L)'
;PKSHFRQCRSCYKLNHIACECPKKRKACKFCGLANHEAAKCRDKNNPSKHKCVLCNGQHPSNSVHCEVIRKAREKLDAFLKKKASQTIPIKSNVHQQANNYSYTDAAKGQRSNGNENDNGPQKPKKRTNRKKNKRQINNDQKQKNKKSDADEILSLRRELAEMKSAFQQLQSFLQSINPVLI
;
A
#
# COMPACT_ATOMS: atom_id res chain seq x y z
N PRO A 1 -3.79 6.24 4.23
CA PRO A 1 -2.58 7.04 4.53
C PRO A 1 -1.61 6.37 5.53
N LYS A 2 -1.08 5.17 5.22
CA LYS A 2 -0.13 4.42 6.07
C LYS A 2 1.31 4.38 5.51
N SER A 3 1.60 5.10 4.42
CA SER A 3 2.83 4.93 3.63
C SER A 3 4.05 5.76 4.09
N HIS A 4 3.90 6.60 5.12
CA HIS A 4 4.98 7.48 5.56
C HIS A 4 5.99 6.80 6.50
N PHE A 5 5.60 5.74 7.20
CA PHE A 5 6.53 4.97 8.03
C PHE A 5 7.30 3.96 7.19
N ARG A 6 8.51 4.33 6.76
CA ARG A 6 9.39 3.48 5.95
C ARG A 6 10.43 2.79 6.83
N GLN A 7 10.14 1.56 7.25
CA GLN A 7 11.15 0.66 7.78
C GLN A 7 11.68 -0.23 6.66
N CYS A 8 13.00 -0.24 6.48
CA CYS A 8 13.64 -1.04 5.45
C CYS A 8 13.50 -2.53 5.77
N ARG A 9 12.90 -3.32 4.87
CA ARG A 9 12.78 -4.78 5.06
C ARG A 9 14.10 -5.55 4.91
N SER A 10 15.14 -4.91 4.39
CA SER A 10 16.48 -5.52 4.24
C SER A 10 17.34 -5.32 5.48
N CYS A 11 17.35 -4.13 6.09
CA CYS A 11 18.23 -3.83 7.22
C CYS A 11 17.51 -3.43 8.52
N TYR A 12 16.18 -3.36 8.51
CA TYR A 12 15.32 -2.94 9.62
C TYR A 12 15.55 -1.53 10.18
N LYS A 13 16.46 -0.75 9.58
CA LYS A 13 16.63 0.68 9.88
C LYS A 13 15.46 1.51 9.33
N LEU A 14 15.27 2.68 9.93
CA LEU A 14 14.24 3.64 9.53
C LEU A 14 14.71 4.51 8.33
N ASN A 15 13.78 5.31 7.79
CA ASN A 15 13.97 6.36 6.77
C ASN A 15 14.19 5.92 5.32
N HIS A 16 14.18 4.62 5.02
CA HIS A 16 14.30 4.14 3.63
C HIS A 16 13.59 2.80 3.43
N ILE A 17 13.34 2.42 2.18
CA ILE A 17 12.78 1.12 1.82
C ILE A 17 13.85 0.13 1.34
N ALA A 18 13.48 -1.13 1.16
CA ALA A 18 14.42 -2.19 0.77
C ALA A 18 15.17 -1.90 -0.55
N CYS A 19 14.51 -1.23 -1.51
CA CYS A 19 15.11 -0.88 -2.81
C CYS A 19 16.19 0.21 -2.70
N GLU A 20 16.09 1.07 -1.69
CA GLU A 20 17.02 2.17 -1.42
C GLU A 20 18.11 1.76 -0.40
N CYS A 21 18.13 0.49 0.00
CA CYS A 21 19.01 0.04 1.07
C CYS A 21 20.45 -0.09 0.58
N PRO A 22 21.43 0.61 1.21
CA PRO A 22 22.83 0.46 0.83
C PRO A 22 23.41 -0.91 1.21
N LYS A 23 22.74 -1.66 2.11
CA LYS A 23 23.17 -3.00 2.52
C LYS A 23 22.77 -4.04 1.48
N LYS A 24 23.76 -4.69 0.89
CA LYS A 24 23.57 -5.80 -0.06
C LYS A 24 22.96 -7.06 0.59
N ARG A 25 23.28 -7.31 1.87
CA ARG A 25 22.79 -8.48 2.62
C ARG A 25 21.62 -8.11 3.52
N LYS A 26 20.62 -9.00 3.56
CA LYS A 26 19.46 -8.86 4.45
C LYS A 26 19.87 -9.25 5.87
N ALA A 27 19.52 -8.41 6.83
CA ALA A 27 19.59 -8.75 8.25
C ALA A 27 18.51 -9.78 8.58
N CYS A 28 18.80 -10.66 9.52
CA CYS A 28 17.83 -11.58 10.08
C CYS A 28 16.90 -10.82 11.03
N LYS A 29 15.58 -11.02 10.88
CA LYS A 29 14.59 -10.37 11.75
C LYS A 29 14.68 -10.77 13.23
N PHE A 30 15.22 -11.96 13.50
CA PHE A 30 15.27 -12.53 14.85
C PHE A 30 16.51 -12.09 15.61
N CYS A 31 17.71 -12.32 15.07
CA CYS A 31 18.97 -12.01 15.77
C CYS A 31 19.68 -10.73 15.27
N GLY A 32 19.19 -10.10 14.22
CA GLY A 32 19.78 -8.87 13.64
C GLY A 32 21.04 -9.07 12.78
N LEU A 33 21.60 -10.27 12.73
CA LEU A 33 22.81 -10.57 11.94
C LEU A 33 22.51 -10.76 10.44
N ALA A 34 23.45 -10.42 9.57
CA ALA A 34 23.29 -10.49 8.10
C ALA A 34 24.00 -11.68 7.43
N ASN A 35 24.32 -12.73 8.21
CA ASN A 35 25.04 -13.92 7.77
C ASN A 35 24.10 -15.07 7.32
N HIS A 36 22.80 -14.98 7.60
CA HIS A 36 21.83 -16.01 7.22
C HIS A 36 20.46 -15.41 6.90
N GLU A 37 19.65 -16.19 6.19
CA GLU A 37 18.24 -15.88 5.98
C GLU A 37 17.43 -16.15 7.24
N ALA A 38 16.42 -15.33 7.53
CA ALA A 38 15.57 -15.49 8.72
C ALA A 38 14.92 -16.89 8.85
N ALA A 39 14.69 -17.59 7.73
CA ALA A 39 14.16 -18.96 7.74
C ALA A 39 15.14 -19.98 8.33
N LYS A 40 16.45 -19.74 8.22
CA LYS A 40 17.55 -20.58 8.71
C LYS A 40 18.15 -20.07 10.02
N CYS A 41 17.48 -19.13 10.69
CA CYS A 41 17.96 -18.61 11.96
C CYS A 41 17.87 -19.69 13.04
N ARG A 42 19.01 -19.98 13.70
CA ARG A 42 19.08 -20.91 14.83
C ARG A 42 18.12 -20.51 15.96
N ASP A 43 17.96 -19.21 16.18
CA ASP A 43 17.19 -18.65 17.27
C ASP A 43 15.76 -18.25 16.88
N LYS A 44 15.27 -18.74 15.73
CA LYS A 44 13.91 -18.44 15.22
C LYS A 44 12.82 -18.70 16.26
N ASN A 45 12.93 -19.81 16.99
CA ASN A 45 11.93 -20.26 17.96
C ASN A 45 12.27 -19.88 19.42
N ASN A 46 13.36 -19.12 19.66
CA ASN A 46 13.77 -18.74 21.01
C ASN A 46 13.67 -17.22 21.21
N PRO A 47 12.55 -16.71 21.77
CA PRO A 47 12.32 -15.28 21.98
C PRO A 47 13.40 -14.61 22.84
N SER A 48 13.98 -15.34 23.80
CA SER A 48 15.02 -14.80 24.69
C SER A 48 16.31 -14.40 23.94
N LYS A 49 16.53 -14.97 22.76
CA LYS A 49 17.67 -14.68 21.89
C LYS A 49 17.33 -13.71 20.77
N HIS A 50 16.09 -13.24 20.68
CA HIS A 50 15.73 -12.24 19.69
C HIS A 50 16.39 -10.92 20.06
N LYS A 51 16.90 -10.22 19.04
CA LYS A 51 17.55 -8.94 19.17
C LYS A 51 17.08 -7.99 18.08
N CYS A 52 16.54 -6.85 18.49
CA CYS A 52 16.10 -5.82 17.57
C CYS A 52 17.29 -5.01 17.04
N VAL A 53 17.37 -4.83 15.72
CA VAL A 53 18.43 -4.04 15.08
C VAL A 53 18.37 -2.55 15.47
N LEU A 54 17.20 -2.03 15.86
CA LEU A 54 17.02 -0.60 16.17
C LEU A 54 17.37 -0.25 17.62
N CYS A 55 16.86 -1.03 18.58
CA CYS A 55 17.00 -0.74 20.01
C CYS A 55 17.85 -1.75 20.77
N ASN A 56 18.36 -2.81 20.12
CA ASN A 56 19.03 -3.94 20.76
C ASN A 56 18.19 -4.69 21.83
N GLY A 57 16.89 -4.40 21.93
CA GLY A 57 15.98 -5.04 22.88
C GLY A 57 15.65 -6.49 22.53
N GLN A 58 15.13 -7.22 23.52
CA GLN A 58 14.80 -8.64 23.44
C GLN A 58 13.47 -8.90 22.73
N HIS A 59 13.43 -8.60 21.42
CA HIS A 59 12.28 -8.85 20.56
C HIS A 59 12.74 -8.82 19.09
N PRO A 60 11.96 -9.38 18.15
CA PRO A 60 12.35 -9.33 16.74
C PRO A 60 12.32 -7.91 16.19
N SER A 61 13.08 -7.67 15.11
CA SER A 61 13.28 -6.34 14.51
C SER A 61 12.03 -5.75 13.85
N ASN A 62 11.02 -6.58 13.57
CA ASN A 62 9.71 -6.16 13.04
C ASN A 62 8.63 -6.07 14.14
N SER A 63 8.99 -6.18 15.43
CA SER A 63 8.04 -6.08 16.53
C SER A 63 7.40 -4.69 16.60
N VAL A 64 6.07 -4.65 16.74
CA VAL A 64 5.32 -3.41 16.98
C VAL A 64 5.57 -2.84 18.39
N HIS A 65 6.05 -3.67 19.30
CA HIS A 65 6.39 -3.28 20.68
C HIS A 65 7.78 -2.65 20.80
N CYS A 66 8.52 -2.50 19.69
CA CYS A 66 9.79 -1.78 19.72
C CYS A 66 9.56 -0.30 20.03
N GLU A 67 10.11 0.17 21.15
CA GLU A 67 9.95 1.56 21.61
C GLU A 67 10.39 2.59 20.56
N VAL A 68 11.47 2.30 19.82
CA VAL A 68 11.96 3.17 18.74
C VAL A 68 10.96 3.23 17.57
N ILE A 69 10.35 2.10 17.20
CA ILE A 69 9.32 2.05 16.15
C ILE A 69 8.06 2.77 16.62
N ARG A 70 7.64 2.55 17.86
CA ARG A 70 6.48 3.19 18.47
C ARG A 70 6.59 4.71 18.46
N LYS A 71 7.69 5.26 19.01
CA LYS A 71 7.96 6.70 18.99
C LYS A 71 8.02 7.28 17.58
N ALA A 72 8.59 6.54 16.63
CA ALA A 72 8.66 7.01 15.23
C ALA A 72 7.28 7.07 14.57
N ARG A 73 6.38 6.13 14.87
CA ARG A 73 4.98 6.16 14.40
C ARG A 73 4.20 7.31 15.03
N GLU A 74 4.30 7.47 16.36
CA GLU A 74 3.65 8.57 17.08
C GLU A 74 4.05 9.95 16.53
N LYS A 75 5.34 10.15 16.22
CA LYS A 75 5.83 11.40 15.59
C LYS A 75 5.25 11.63 14.20
N LEU A 76 5.11 10.57 13.39
CA LEU A 76 4.49 10.67 12.07
C LEU A 76 2.99 10.99 12.16
N ASP A 77 2.29 10.34 13.08
CA ASP A 77 0.86 10.58 13.29
C ASP A 77 0.60 12.01 13.79
N ALA A 78 1.44 12.51 14.70
CA ALA A 78 1.38 13.89 15.15
C ALA A 78 1.65 14.89 14.01
N PHE A 79 2.59 14.58 13.12
CA PHE A 79 2.88 15.42 11.95
C PHE A 79 1.71 15.46 10.95
N LEU A 80 1.09 14.30 10.67
CA LEU A 80 -0.08 14.22 9.81
C LEU A 80 -1.29 14.95 10.41
N LYS A 81 -1.53 14.83 11.72
CA LYS A 81 -2.60 15.56 12.41
C LYS A 81 -2.39 17.07 12.33
N LYS A 82 -1.16 17.56 12.54
CA LYS A 82 -0.82 18.99 12.39
C LYS A 82 -1.08 19.50 10.96
N LYS A 83 -0.72 18.72 9.94
CA LYS A 83 -1.01 19.10 8.54
C LYS A 83 -2.51 19.11 8.22
N ALA A 84 -3.29 18.20 8.79
CA ALA A 84 -4.73 18.17 8.61
C ALA A 84 -5.44 19.37 9.28
N SER A 85 -4.87 19.92 10.35
CA SER A 85 -5.40 21.13 11.00
C SER A 85 -4.94 22.44 10.33
N GLN A 86 -3.85 22.41 9.55
CA GLN A 86 -3.40 23.54 8.74
C GLN A 86 -4.14 23.61 7.39
N THR A 87 -5.41 23.18 7.32
CA THR A 87 -6.24 23.43 6.15
C THR A 87 -6.24 24.92 5.91
N ILE A 88 -5.51 25.33 4.87
CA ILE A 88 -5.43 26.72 4.43
C ILE A 88 -6.88 27.16 4.26
N PRO A 89 -7.33 28.26 4.90
CA PRO A 89 -8.66 28.78 4.65
C PRO A 89 -8.76 28.99 3.15
N ILE A 90 -9.52 28.12 2.50
CA ILE A 90 -9.83 28.25 1.08
C ILE A 90 -10.66 29.53 1.05
N LYS A 91 -10.01 30.65 0.69
CA LYS A 91 -10.72 31.86 0.31
C LYS A 91 -11.55 31.46 -0.90
N SER A 92 -12.80 31.11 -0.66
CA SER A 92 -13.78 30.75 -1.67
C SER A 92 -14.16 32.03 -2.41
N ASN A 93 -13.24 32.53 -3.25
CA ASN A 93 -13.56 33.52 -4.25
C ASN A 93 -13.79 32.78 -5.58
N VAL A 94 -14.74 31.84 -5.55
CA VAL A 94 -15.23 31.18 -6.77
C VAL A 94 -16.49 31.94 -7.17
N HIS A 95 -16.27 32.97 -7.98
CA HIS A 95 -17.32 33.51 -8.83
C HIS A 95 -17.70 32.38 -9.80
N GLN A 96 -18.84 31.75 -9.55
CA GLN A 96 -19.40 30.70 -10.39
C GLN A 96 -19.71 31.29 -11.77
N GLN A 97 -18.79 31.16 -12.73
CA GLN A 97 -19.17 31.17 -14.14
C GLN A 97 -19.49 29.75 -14.54
N ALA A 98 -20.80 29.49 -14.65
CA ALA A 98 -21.37 28.25 -15.12
C ALA A 98 -21.07 28.08 -16.61
N ASN A 99 -19.91 27.50 -16.93
CA ASN A 99 -19.61 27.09 -18.30
C ASN A 99 -20.03 25.62 -18.48
N ASN A 100 -21.16 25.47 -19.17
CA ASN A 100 -21.69 24.23 -19.73
C ASN A 100 -20.58 23.48 -20.50
N TYR A 101 -19.98 22.45 -19.91
CA TYR A 101 -19.10 21.54 -20.63
C TYR A 101 -19.93 20.37 -21.18
N SER A 102 -20.25 20.48 -22.47
CA SER A 102 -20.87 19.44 -23.28
C SER A 102 -19.91 18.25 -23.44
N TYR A 103 -20.37 17.07 -23.02
CA TYR A 103 -19.70 15.79 -23.17
C TYR A 103 -19.87 15.32 -24.62
N THR A 104 -18.84 15.48 -25.45
CA THR A 104 -18.77 14.77 -26.73
C THR A 104 -17.97 13.49 -26.57
N ASP A 105 -18.72 12.41 -26.66
CA ASP A 105 -18.31 11.02 -26.79
C ASP A 105 -17.45 10.84 -28.06
N ALA A 106 -16.18 10.48 -27.90
CA ALA A 106 -15.29 10.14 -28.99
C ALA A 106 -14.71 8.75 -28.76
N ALA A 107 -15.49 7.77 -29.22
CA ALA A 107 -15.02 6.43 -29.51
C ALA A 107 -13.91 6.44 -30.58
N LYS A 108 -13.10 5.36 -30.54
CA LYS A 108 -12.17 4.83 -31.58
C LYS A 108 -10.70 5.18 -31.42
N GLY A 109 -9.91 4.11 -31.26
CA GLY A 109 -8.45 4.15 -31.28
C GLY A 109 -7.82 2.76 -31.13
N GLN A 110 -8.19 1.81 -32.01
CA GLN A 110 -7.31 0.66 -32.32
C GLN A 110 -5.97 1.20 -32.83
N ARG A 111 -4.86 0.81 -32.22
CA ARG A 111 -3.56 0.72 -32.91
C ARG A 111 -2.70 -0.37 -32.26
N SER A 112 -2.67 -1.49 -32.97
CA SER A 112 -1.59 -2.47 -33.00
C SER A 112 -0.25 -1.82 -33.34
N ASN A 113 0.82 -2.29 -32.71
CA ASN A 113 2.23 -2.35 -33.18
C ASN A 113 2.94 -3.24 -32.13
N GLY A 114 3.49 -4.40 -32.43
CA GLY A 114 4.40 -4.70 -33.54
C GLY A 114 5.83 -4.52 -33.01
N ASN A 115 6.47 -5.62 -32.59
CA ASN A 115 7.92 -5.67 -32.55
C ASN A 115 8.39 -7.10 -32.81
N GLU A 116 8.62 -7.35 -34.10
CA GLU A 116 9.49 -8.41 -34.62
C GLU A 116 10.91 -8.13 -34.15
N ASN A 117 11.61 -9.16 -33.67
CA ASN A 117 13.07 -9.15 -33.60
C ASN A 117 13.53 -10.55 -33.98
N ASP A 118 13.89 -10.69 -35.25
CA ASP A 118 14.45 -11.88 -35.85
C ASP A 118 15.99 -11.80 -35.92
N ASN A 119 16.60 -12.90 -35.50
CA ASN A 119 17.85 -13.53 -35.97
C ASN A 119 19.24 -12.89 -35.76
N GLY A 120 20.04 -13.61 -34.97
CA GLY A 120 21.49 -13.76 -35.12
C GLY A 120 21.92 -15.21 -34.78
N PRO A 121 22.76 -15.89 -35.59
CA PRO A 121 22.93 -17.34 -35.53
C PRO A 121 24.19 -17.86 -34.78
N GLN A 122 24.13 -19.14 -34.38
CA GLN A 122 25.22 -20.11 -34.06
C GLN A 122 26.04 -19.87 -32.75
N LYS A 123 26.28 -20.83 -31.84
CA LYS A 123 26.70 -22.26 -31.97
C LYS A 123 26.31 -23.12 -30.74
N PRO A 124 26.37 -24.47 -30.84
CA PRO A 124 25.80 -25.40 -29.86
C PRO A 124 26.81 -25.86 -28.81
N LYS A 125 26.36 -26.19 -27.59
CA LYS A 125 27.00 -27.24 -26.74
C LYS A 125 26.11 -27.71 -25.58
N LYS A 126 25.73 -29.00 -25.69
CA LYS A 126 25.56 -30.04 -24.66
C LYS A 126 24.61 -29.80 -23.46
N ARG A 127 23.43 -30.42 -23.60
CA ARG A 127 22.81 -31.39 -22.66
C ARG A 127 23.11 -31.25 -21.16
N THR A 128 22.08 -30.87 -20.39
CA THR A 128 21.57 -31.67 -19.27
C THR A 128 20.07 -31.41 -19.08
N ASN A 129 19.27 -32.47 -19.26
CA ASN A 129 17.84 -32.50 -19.00
C ASN A 129 17.56 -32.54 -17.49
N ARG A 130 16.96 -31.47 -16.93
CA ARG A 130 15.95 -31.56 -15.86
C ARG A 130 15.41 -30.18 -15.50
N LYS A 131 14.07 -30.10 -15.31
CA LYS A 131 13.24 -28.96 -14.86
C LYS A 131 12.67 -28.04 -15.93
N LYS A 132 11.72 -28.56 -16.71
CA LYS A 132 10.54 -27.79 -17.13
C LYS A 132 9.34 -28.29 -16.31
N ASN A 133 8.97 -27.54 -15.27
CA ASN A 133 7.63 -27.52 -14.64
C ASN A 133 7.60 -26.50 -13.48
N LYS A 134 7.92 -25.24 -13.74
CA LYS A 134 7.77 -24.17 -12.73
C LYS A 134 7.61 -22.75 -13.30
N ARG A 135 6.87 -22.59 -14.40
CA ARG A 135 6.58 -21.26 -14.97
C ARG A 135 5.10 -20.95 -15.25
N GLN A 136 4.16 -21.86 -14.99
CA GLN A 136 2.73 -21.59 -15.20
C GLN A 136 1.94 -21.16 -13.95
N ILE A 137 2.49 -21.25 -12.73
CA ILE A 137 1.72 -20.96 -11.50
C ILE A 137 1.61 -19.44 -11.18
N ASN A 138 2.42 -18.58 -11.80
CA ASN A 138 2.49 -17.17 -11.38
C ASN A 138 1.54 -16.20 -12.12
N ASN A 139 0.81 -16.63 -13.16
CA ASN A 139 -0.10 -15.73 -13.88
C ASN A 139 -1.55 -15.75 -13.33
N ASP A 140 -2.00 -16.87 -12.77
CA ASP A 140 -3.37 -16.97 -12.23
C ASP A 140 -3.56 -16.21 -10.91
N GLN A 141 -2.50 -15.99 -10.14
CA GLN A 141 -2.57 -15.19 -8.90
C GLN A 141 -2.69 -13.68 -9.15
N LYS A 142 -2.22 -13.18 -10.30
CA LYS A 142 -2.28 -11.74 -10.62
C LYS A 142 -3.67 -11.29 -11.06
N GLN A 143 -4.50 -12.20 -11.58
CA GLN A 143 -5.88 -11.89 -11.97
C GLN A 143 -6.85 -11.89 -10.79
N LYS A 144 -6.62 -12.71 -9.75
CA LYS A 144 -7.50 -12.76 -8.56
C LYS A 144 -7.48 -11.49 -7.71
N ASN A 145 -6.36 -10.76 -7.68
CA ASN A 145 -6.24 -9.53 -6.87
C ASN A 145 -6.84 -8.27 -7.55
N LYS A 146 -7.21 -8.32 -8.84
CA LYS A 146 -7.88 -7.17 -9.49
C LYS A 146 -9.40 -7.20 -9.35
N LYS A 147 -9.97 -8.37 -9.02
CA LYS A 147 -11.41 -8.53 -8.87
C LYS A 147 -11.91 -8.01 -7.51
N SER A 148 -11.08 -8.08 -6.46
CA SER A 148 -11.44 -7.59 -5.11
C SER A 148 -11.71 -6.09 -5.05
N ASP A 149 -10.93 -5.29 -5.79
CA ASP A 149 -10.96 -3.83 -5.63
C ASP A 149 -12.26 -3.23 -6.22
N ALA A 150 -12.82 -3.84 -7.27
CA ALA A 150 -14.09 -3.41 -7.85
C ALA A 150 -15.27 -3.74 -6.93
N ASP A 151 -15.25 -4.91 -6.30
CA ASP A 151 -16.29 -5.35 -5.36
C ASP A 151 -16.28 -4.49 -4.08
N GLU A 152 -15.10 -4.12 -3.58
CA GLU A 152 -14.95 -3.21 -2.43
C GLU A 152 -15.51 -1.81 -2.73
N ILE A 153 -15.24 -1.27 -3.92
CA ILE A 153 -15.81 0.02 -4.36
C ILE A 153 -17.34 -0.03 -4.44
N LEU A 154 -17.91 -1.14 -4.92
CA LEU A 154 -19.37 -1.32 -4.97
C LEU A 154 -19.98 -1.41 -3.57
N SER A 155 -19.32 -2.09 -2.63
CA SER A 155 -19.76 -2.14 -1.23
C SER A 155 -19.80 -0.75 -0.61
N LEU A 156 -18.73 0.03 -0.76
CA LEU A 156 -18.65 1.40 -0.22
C LEU A 156 -19.71 2.34 -0.82
N ARG A 157 -20.02 2.18 -2.12
CA ARG A 157 -21.10 2.96 -2.77
C ARG A 157 -22.48 2.65 -2.20
N ARG A 158 -22.73 1.38 -1.82
CA ARG A 158 -23.98 0.96 -1.21
C ARG A 158 -24.13 1.55 0.20
N GLU A 159 -23.08 1.44 1.02
CA GLU A 159 -23.07 2.03 2.37
C GLU A 159 -23.28 3.54 2.35
N LEU A 160 -22.65 4.26 1.42
CA LEU A 160 -22.86 5.70 1.25
C LEU A 160 -24.30 6.04 0.84
N ALA A 161 -24.94 5.21 0.01
CA ALA A 161 -26.33 5.41 -0.38
C ALA A 161 -27.29 5.20 0.80
N GLU A 162 -27.04 4.19 1.62
CA GLU A 162 -27.82 3.91 2.84
C GLU A 162 -27.69 5.05 3.85
N MET A 163 -26.47 5.53 4.12
CA MET A 163 -26.24 6.69 4.99
C MET A 163 -26.93 7.96 4.48
N LYS A 164 -26.88 8.20 3.15
CA LYS A 164 -27.53 9.37 2.54
C LYS A 164 -29.05 9.30 2.70
N SER A 165 -29.63 8.11 2.52
CA SER A 165 -31.06 7.87 2.74
C SER A 165 -31.45 8.13 4.20
N ALA A 166 -30.70 7.59 5.16
CA ALA A 166 -30.94 7.80 6.58
C ALA A 166 -30.85 9.28 6.98
N PHE A 167 -29.87 10.00 6.45
CA PHE A 167 -29.75 11.44 6.67
C PHE A 167 -30.95 12.22 6.13
N GLN A 168 -31.45 11.85 4.94
CA GLN A 168 -32.62 12.48 4.35
C GLN A 168 -33.89 12.22 5.16
N GLN A 169 -34.05 11.01 5.71
CA GLN A 169 -35.14 10.69 6.64
C GLN A 169 -35.08 11.52 7.92
N LEU A 170 -33.88 11.68 8.52
CA LEU A 170 -33.68 12.53 9.68
C LEU A 170 -34.00 14.01 9.38
N GLN A 171 -33.61 14.49 8.19
CA GLN A 171 -33.92 15.85 7.77
C GLN A 171 -35.42 16.09 7.65
N SER A 172 -36.16 15.16 7.04
CA SER A 172 -37.63 15.23 6.95
C SER A 172 -38.29 15.19 8.33
N PHE A 173 -37.77 14.37 9.24
CA PHE A 173 -38.28 14.28 10.62
C PHE A 173 -38.07 15.58 11.41
N LEU A 174 -36.91 16.24 11.25
CA LEU A 174 -36.66 17.53 11.89
C LEU A 174 -37.57 18.63 11.33
N GLN A 175 -37.89 18.57 10.04
CA GLN A 175 -38.84 19.50 9.42
C GLN A 175 -40.27 19.29 9.94
N SER A 176 -40.67 18.04 10.25
CA SER A 176 -42.00 17.79 10.80
C SER A 176 -42.17 18.21 12.26
N ILE A 177 -41.08 18.32 13.04
CA ILE A 177 -41.11 18.74 14.45
C ILE A 177 -41.09 20.26 14.63
N ASN A 178 -40.68 21.03 13.61
CA ASN A 178 -40.67 22.49 13.65
C ASN A 178 -41.82 23.14 12.84
N PRO A 179 -43.12 22.93 13.15
CA PRO A 179 -44.18 23.64 12.46
C PRO A 179 -44.41 25.09 12.95
N VAL A 180 -43.69 25.59 13.96
CA VAL A 180 -44.03 26.86 14.62
C VAL A 180 -42.80 27.75 14.81
N LEU A 181 -42.41 28.45 13.75
CA LEU A 181 -41.61 29.70 13.79
C LEU A 181 -41.87 30.50 12.50
N ILE A 182 -43.14 30.68 12.15
CA ILE A 182 -43.63 31.71 11.22
C ILE A 182 -44.78 32.42 11.93
#